data_AF-A0AAD4C5Q6-F1
#
_entry.id   AF-A0AAD4C5Q6-F1
#
_cell.length_a   1.000
_cell.length_b   1.000
_cell.length_c   1.000
_cell.angle_alpha   90.00
_cell.angle_beta   90.00
_cell.angle_gamma   90.00
#
_symmetry.space_group_name_H-M   'P 1'
#
loop_
_entity.id
_entity.type
_entity.pdbx_description
1 polymer ?
#
loop_
_entity_poly.entity_id
_entity_poly.type
_entity_poly.pdbx_seq_one_letter_code
_entity_poly.pdbx_strand_id
1 'polypeptide(L)'
;MSSPTAQLLAEAAARRHAGADAGVSSAQLMEEHEKRQNLRRMIDPGIIRPNSRQVAMDSLKTLSTMAENILREPDNPKYQTFKHENDTIKRRLIQPKGALEYALALGFRPKVTGFQSHYVFNVSKMDDLRVGAAILKETLDREMEKEGRSQRTTEEQKAAIAAAAQNVKLAFLDDRQSKARRDARDRELREARESARGSQGASMPLAPSPPPDQTPAPMPGVGYTLATVDNPDVDQPPPYHD
;
A
#
# COMPACT_ATOMS: atom_id res chain seq x y z
N MET A 1 -42.09 50.49 37.55
CA MET A 1 -40.73 50.65 36.99
C MET A 1 -40.33 49.31 36.39
N SER A 2 -40.46 49.16 35.07
CA SER A 2 -40.31 47.87 34.36
C SER A 2 -38.89 47.71 33.81
N SER A 3 -38.34 46.51 33.96
CA SER A 3 -36.91 46.21 33.96
C SER A 3 -36.22 46.36 32.59
N PRO A 4 -35.22 47.27 32.45
CA PRO A 4 -34.45 47.46 31.20
C PRO A 4 -33.51 46.30 30.85
N THR A 5 -33.32 45.34 31.76
CA THR A 5 -32.41 44.20 31.59
C THR A 5 -32.94 43.15 30.63
N ALA A 6 -34.27 42.94 30.56
CA ALA A 6 -34.87 41.95 29.68
C ALA A 6 -34.79 42.35 28.20
N GLN A 7 -34.91 43.65 27.90
CA GLN A 7 -34.80 44.17 26.54
C GLN A 7 -33.36 44.08 26.02
N LEU A 8 -32.36 44.38 26.85
CA LEU A 8 -30.95 44.23 26.48
C LEU A 8 -30.55 42.77 26.23
N LEU A 9 -31.11 41.83 27.00
CA LEU A 9 -30.85 40.40 26.82
C LEU A 9 -31.52 39.86 25.55
N ALA A 10 -32.73 40.32 25.24
CA ALA A 10 -33.43 40.00 24.01
C ALA A 10 -32.71 40.56 22.77
N GLU A 11 -32.19 41.79 22.84
CA GLU A 11 -31.43 42.41 21.75
C GLU A 11 -30.07 41.73 21.54
N ALA A 12 -29.39 41.32 22.62
CA ALA A 12 -28.15 40.54 22.55
C ALA A 12 -28.36 39.13 21.97
N ALA A 13 -29.48 38.48 22.29
CA ALA A 13 -29.86 37.19 21.69
C ALA A 13 -30.21 37.32 20.20
N ALA A 14 -30.95 38.38 19.83
CA ALA A 14 -31.25 38.67 18.42
C ALA A 14 -30.00 38.95 17.59
N ARG A 15 -28.98 39.63 18.15
CA ARG A 15 -27.68 39.84 17.48
C ARG A 15 -26.87 38.55 17.29
N ARG A 16 -26.97 37.57 18.19
CA ARG A 16 -26.35 36.25 17.99
C ARG A 16 -27.05 35.44 16.91
N HIS A 17 -28.38 35.48 16.85
CA HIS A 17 -29.12 34.81 15.79
C HIS A 17 -28.93 35.48 14.43
N ALA A 18 -28.94 36.82 14.36
CA ALA A 18 -28.68 37.56 13.13
C ALA A 18 -27.21 37.42 12.64
N GLY A 19 -26.26 37.15 13.53
CA GLY A 19 -24.86 36.90 13.19
C GLY A 19 -24.54 35.44 12.84
N ALA A 20 -25.40 34.49 13.20
CA ALA A 20 -25.19 33.05 12.97
C ALA A 20 -25.74 32.57 11.61
N ASP A 21 -26.71 33.29 11.03
CA ASP A 21 -27.39 32.90 9.78
C ASP A 21 -26.84 33.56 8.50
N ALA A 22 -25.64 34.15 8.54
CA ALA A 22 -24.84 34.36 7.33
C ALA A 22 -24.19 33.05 6.83
N GLY A 23 -24.76 31.91 7.21
CA GLY A 23 -24.33 30.58 6.81
C GLY A 23 -24.62 30.34 5.33
N VAL A 24 -23.63 29.79 4.63
CA VAL A 24 -23.72 29.29 3.26
C VAL A 24 -25.04 28.53 3.09
N SER A 25 -25.86 28.95 2.12
CA SER A 25 -27.18 28.35 1.89
C SER A 25 -27.04 26.85 1.65
N SER A 26 -28.01 26.05 2.11
CA SER A 26 -28.02 24.60 1.88
C SER A 26 -27.84 24.23 0.40
N ALA A 27 -28.41 25.04 -0.50
CA ALA A 27 -28.22 24.89 -1.95
C ALA A 27 -26.76 25.09 -2.38
N GLN A 28 -26.07 26.08 -1.82
CA GLN A 28 -24.65 26.35 -2.12
C GLN A 28 -23.74 25.23 -1.60
N LEU A 29 -24.06 24.66 -0.43
CA LEU A 29 -23.33 23.50 0.10
C LEU A 29 -23.52 22.25 -0.78
N MET A 30 -24.72 22.03 -1.31
CA MET A 30 -24.98 20.94 -2.26
C MET A 30 -24.20 21.12 -3.56
N GLU A 31 -24.19 22.33 -4.13
CA GLU A 31 -23.41 22.64 -5.33
C GLU A 31 -21.91 22.44 -5.12
N GLU A 32 -21.36 22.89 -3.98
CA GLU A 32 -19.95 22.70 -3.66
C GLU A 32 -19.63 21.20 -3.51
N HIS A 33 -20.51 20.45 -2.86
CA HIS A 33 -20.35 19.01 -2.70
C HIS A 33 -20.38 18.28 -4.04
N GLU A 34 -21.32 18.61 -4.94
CA GLU A 34 -21.38 18.05 -6.29
C GLU A 34 -20.13 18.37 -7.10
N LYS A 35 -19.65 19.62 -7.05
CA LYS A 35 -18.39 20.04 -7.70
C LYS A 35 -17.21 19.23 -7.17
N ARG A 36 -17.11 19.08 -5.85
CA ARG A 36 -16.06 18.29 -5.20
C ARG A 36 -16.10 16.83 -5.64
N GLN A 37 -17.29 16.23 -5.72
CA GLN A 37 -17.44 14.87 -6.23
C GLN A 37 -17.05 14.75 -7.70
N ASN A 38 -17.45 15.69 -8.55
CA ASN A 38 -17.10 15.70 -9.97
C ASN A 38 -15.58 15.80 -10.18
N LEU A 39 -14.89 16.68 -9.44
CA LEU A 39 -13.43 16.79 -9.49
C LEU A 39 -12.75 15.49 -9.02
N ARG A 40 -13.23 14.86 -7.94
CA ARG A 40 -12.71 13.54 -7.50
C ARG A 40 -12.89 12.46 -8.57
N ARG A 41 -14.05 12.44 -9.24
CA ARG A 41 -14.31 11.52 -10.36
C ARG A 41 -13.42 11.81 -11.57
N MET A 42 -12.87 13.00 -11.74
CA MET A 42 -11.89 13.25 -12.81
C MET A 42 -10.49 12.72 -12.45
N ILE A 43 -10.17 12.59 -11.16
CA ILE A 43 -8.86 12.10 -10.72
C ILE A 43 -8.78 10.58 -10.80
N ASP A 44 -9.62 9.86 -10.08
CA ASP A 44 -9.44 8.40 -9.91
C ASP A 44 -9.68 7.63 -11.22
N PRO A 45 -10.88 7.67 -11.84
CA PRO A 45 -11.11 6.99 -13.11
C PRO A 45 -10.56 7.76 -14.31
N GLY A 46 -10.32 9.08 -14.19
CA GLY A 46 -9.85 9.92 -15.30
C GLY A 46 -8.34 10.01 -15.45
N ILE A 47 -7.58 10.12 -14.35
CA ILE A 47 -6.11 10.28 -14.38
C ILE A 47 -5.40 9.03 -13.87
N ILE A 48 -5.78 8.51 -12.70
CA ILE A 48 -5.02 7.43 -12.04
C ILE A 48 -5.19 6.10 -12.76
N ARG A 49 -6.42 5.71 -13.10
CA ARG A 49 -6.71 4.42 -13.74
C ARG A 49 -6.14 4.25 -15.15
N PRO A 50 -6.21 5.22 -16.07
CA PRO A 50 -5.76 5.02 -17.45
C PRO A 50 -4.27 5.26 -17.68
N ASN A 51 -3.53 5.83 -16.71
CA ASN A 51 -2.10 6.13 -16.84
C ASN A 51 -1.28 5.22 -15.91
N SER A 52 0.03 5.13 -16.16
CA SER A 52 0.93 4.51 -15.18
C SER A 52 0.97 5.33 -13.90
N ARG A 53 1.16 4.67 -12.75
CA ARG A 53 1.14 5.34 -11.44
C ARG A 53 2.11 6.53 -11.38
N GLN A 54 3.34 6.36 -11.89
CA GLN A 54 4.34 7.44 -11.92
C GLN A 54 3.89 8.63 -12.77
N VAL A 55 3.34 8.38 -13.96
CA VAL A 55 2.85 9.45 -14.85
C VAL A 55 1.68 10.18 -14.20
N ALA A 56 0.72 9.45 -13.62
CA ALA A 56 -0.41 10.04 -12.91
C ALA A 56 0.06 10.91 -11.73
N MET A 57 1.03 10.44 -10.95
CA MET A 57 1.59 11.21 -9.83
C MET A 57 2.30 12.49 -10.29
N ASP A 58 3.08 12.42 -11.37
CA ASP A 58 3.76 13.59 -11.94
C ASP A 58 2.76 14.62 -12.50
N SER A 59 1.68 14.15 -13.11
CA SER A 59 0.55 14.99 -13.55
C SER A 59 -0.11 15.70 -12.38
N LEU A 60 -0.51 14.95 -11.33
CA LEU A 60 -1.18 15.49 -10.15
C LEU A 60 -0.30 16.49 -9.39
N LYS A 61 1.00 16.21 -9.24
CA LYS A 61 1.97 17.15 -8.66
C LYS A 61 2.05 18.45 -9.45
N THR A 62 2.12 18.35 -10.78
CA THR A 62 2.19 19.53 -11.66
C THR A 62 0.90 20.36 -11.56
N LEU A 63 -0.27 19.71 -11.57
CA LEU A 63 -1.56 20.38 -11.36
C LEU A 63 -1.63 21.08 -10.00
N SER A 64 -1.18 20.43 -8.93
CA SER A 64 -1.15 21.01 -7.57
C SER A 64 -0.25 22.24 -7.53
N THR A 65 0.97 22.13 -8.07
CA THR A 65 1.91 23.26 -8.13
C THR A 65 1.33 24.43 -8.92
N MET A 66 0.68 24.18 -10.05
CA MET A 66 0.05 25.24 -10.84
C MET A 66 -1.09 25.91 -10.09
N ALA A 67 -1.95 25.14 -9.45
CA ALA A 67 -3.06 25.68 -8.65
C ALA A 67 -2.54 26.50 -7.46
N GLU A 68 -1.54 25.99 -6.73
CA GLU A 68 -0.93 26.69 -5.60
C GLU A 68 -0.23 28.00 -6.02
N ASN A 69 0.47 28.00 -7.15
CA ASN A 69 1.13 29.20 -7.65
C ASN A 69 0.11 30.31 -7.98
N ILE A 70 -1.04 29.96 -8.58
CA ILE A 70 -2.12 30.92 -8.86
C ILE A 70 -2.78 31.39 -7.56
N LEU A 71 -2.99 30.50 -6.59
CA LEU A 71 -3.55 30.88 -5.29
C LEU A 71 -2.62 31.79 -4.49
N ARG A 72 -1.30 31.62 -4.65
CA ARG A 72 -0.28 32.44 -3.98
C ARG A 72 -0.10 33.81 -4.65
N GLU A 73 -0.07 33.84 -5.98
CA GLU A 73 0.16 35.04 -6.79
C GLU A 73 -0.91 35.15 -7.88
N PRO A 74 -2.14 35.57 -7.52
CA PRO A 74 -3.26 35.60 -8.47
C PRO A 74 -3.06 36.63 -9.58
N ASP A 75 -2.33 37.71 -9.36
CA ASP A 75 -2.14 38.79 -10.33
C ASP A 75 -0.98 38.55 -11.32
N ASN A 76 -0.20 37.47 -11.12
CA ASN A 76 0.97 37.20 -11.94
C ASN A 76 0.58 36.46 -13.23
N PRO A 77 0.68 37.09 -14.43
CA PRO A 77 0.22 36.50 -15.69
C PRO A 77 1.03 35.25 -16.09
N LYS A 78 2.24 35.08 -15.54
CA LYS A 78 3.09 33.92 -15.79
C LYS A 78 2.48 32.64 -15.23
N TYR A 79 1.79 32.70 -14.09
CA TYR A 79 1.16 31.52 -13.47
C TYR A 79 -0.24 31.26 -13.99
N GLN A 80 -0.92 32.30 -14.48
CA GLN A 80 -2.22 32.16 -15.13
C GLN A 80 -2.14 31.50 -16.50
N THR A 81 -0.96 31.46 -17.13
CA THR A 81 -0.82 30.97 -18.49
C THR A 81 0.20 29.83 -18.62
N PHE A 82 -0.11 28.84 -19.45
CA PHE A 82 0.87 27.83 -19.83
C PHE A 82 0.79 27.52 -21.33
N LYS A 83 1.96 27.32 -21.94
CA LYS A 83 2.08 27.00 -23.36
C LYS A 83 1.99 25.51 -23.59
N HIS A 84 1.30 25.11 -24.66
CA HIS A 84 1.23 23.71 -25.07
C HIS A 84 2.60 23.13 -25.49
N GLU A 85 3.49 23.98 -26.01
CA GLU A 85 4.81 23.59 -26.51
C GLU A 85 5.85 23.28 -25.43
N ASN A 86 5.60 23.64 -24.17
CA ASN A 86 6.57 23.34 -23.10
C ASN A 86 6.63 21.83 -22.86
N ASP A 87 7.80 21.22 -23.07
CA ASP A 87 7.99 19.76 -22.94
C ASP A 87 7.52 19.18 -21.60
N THR A 88 7.71 19.92 -20.50
CA THR A 88 7.27 19.48 -19.18
C THR A 88 5.74 19.43 -19.11
N ILE A 89 5.08 20.46 -19.63
CA ILE A 89 3.61 20.55 -19.69
C ILE A 89 3.06 19.50 -20.66
N LYS A 90 3.73 19.31 -21.80
CA LYS A 90 3.34 18.31 -22.80
C LYS A 90 3.36 16.90 -22.22
N ARG A 91 4.46 16.53 -21.56
CA ARG A 91 4.62 15.20 -20.96
C ARG A 91 3.72 14.97 -19.74
N ARG A 92 3.46 16.01 -18.93
CA ARG A 92 2.75 15.85 -17.65
C ARG A 92 1.27 16.20 -17.69
N LEU A 93 0.80 17.03 -18.61
CA LEU A 93 -0.60 17.46 -18.67
C LEU A 93 -1.30 17.10 -19.97
N ILE A 94 -0.61 17.16 -21.10
CA ILE A 94 -1.24 16.97 -22.42
C ILE A 94 -1.25 15.50 -22.84
N GLN A 95 -0.13 14.80 -22.69
CA GLN A 95 -0.02 13.37 -23.05
C GLN A 95 -0.80 12.45 -22.10
N PRO A 96 -0.78 12.67 -20.77
CA PRO A 96 -1.52 11.81 -19.84
C PRO A 96 -3.03 12.05 -19.97
N LYS A 97 -3.79 10.96 -20.06
CA LYS A 97 -5.25 11.04 -20.18
C LYS A 97 -5.86 11.65 -18.92
N GLY A 98 -6.86 12.52 -19.06
CA GLY A 98 -7.61 13.12 -17.95
C GLY A 98 -6.95 14.33 -17.29
N ALA A 99 -5.64 14.53 -17.45
CA ALA A 99 -4.92 15.60 -16.76
C ALA A 99 -5.26 16.99 -17.33
N LEU A 100 -5.38 17.09 -18.66
CA LEU A 100 -5.79 18.33 -19.32
C LEU A 100 -7.25 18.66 -19.01
N GLU A 101 -8.13 17.66 -19.03
CA GLU A 101 -9.55 17.80 -18.70
C GLU A 101 -9.75 18.30 -17.28
N TYR A 102 -8.94 17.81 -16.33
CA TYR A 102 -8.91 18.33 -14.97
C TYR A 102 -8.48 19.80 -14.93
N ALA A 103 -7.44 20.19 -15.68
CA ALA A 103 -7.04 21.60 -15.78
C ALA A 103 -8.17 22.47 -16.36
N LEU A 104 -8.90 21.98 -17.36
CA LEU A 104 -10.07 22.68 -17.89
C LEU A 104 -11.17 22.85 -16.83
N ALA A 105 -11.41 21.84 -16.01
CA ALA A 105 -12.37 21.89 -14.91
C ALA A 105 -11.95 22.86 -13.80
N LEU A 106 -10.64 23.01 -13.53
CA LEU A 106 -10.11 24.04 -12.62
C LEU A 106 -10.33 25.47 -13.14
N GLY A 107 -10.57 25.64 -14.45
CA GLY A 107 -10.85 26.95 -15.04
C GLY A 107 -9.83 27.41 -16.09
N PHE A 108 -8.88 26.56 -16.50
CA PHE A 108 -8.04 26.88 -17.66
C PHE A 108 -8.85 26.80 -18.95
N ARG A 109 -8.61 27.72 -19.88
CA ARG A 109 -9.28 27.76 -21.18
C ARG A 109 -8.25 27.90 -22.31
N PRO A 110 -8.42 27.17 -23.42
CA PRO A 110 -7.55 27.31 -24.57
C PRO A 110 -7.75 28.69 -25.22
N LYS A 111 -6.65 29.37 -25.50
CA LYS A 111 -6.58 30.62 -26.23
C LYS A 111 -5.46 30.53 -27.25
N VAL A 112 -5.67 31.12 -28.42
CA VAL A 112 -4.64 31.20 -29.47
C VAL A 112 -4.11 32.62 -29.51
N THR A 113 -2.81 32.79 -29.28
CA THR A 113 -2.12 34.08 -29.41
C THR A 113 -0.90 33.85 -30.31
N GLY A 114 -0.81 34.60 -31.42
CA GLY A 114 0.33 34.49 -32.34
C GLY A 114 0.50 33.09 -32.93
N PHE A 115 -0.59 32.43 -33.34
CA PHE A 115 -0.61 31.06 -33.88
C PHE A 115 -0.16 29.96 -32.91
N GLN A 116 0.11 30.28 -31.63
CA GLN A 116 0.42 29.31 -30.58
C GLN A 116 -0.78 29.12 -29.64
N SER A 117 -1.14 27.85 -29.40
CA SER A 117 -2.15 27.50 -28.40
C SER A 117 -1.56 27.53 -26.99
N HIS A 118 -2.13 28.39 -26.14
CA HIS A 118 -1.81 28.48 -24.72
C HIS A 118 -3.09 28.39 -23.91
N TYR A 119 -2.99 27.92 -22.68
CA TYR A 119 -4.11 27.84 -21.77
C TYR A 119 -4.03 29.01 -20.79
N VAL A 120 -5.15 29.70 -20.59
CA VAL A 120 -5.27 30.86 -19.70
C VAL A 120 -6.28 30.55 -18.62
N PHE A 121 -5.91 30.79 -17.37
CA PHE A 121 -6.77 30.64 -16.22
C PHE A 121 -7.81 31.76 -16.15
N ASN A 122 -9.07 31.42 -15.87
CA ASN A 122 -10.12 32.40 -15.64
C ASN A 122 -10.20 32.74 -14.14
N VAL A 123 -9.91 33.99 -13.78
CA VAL A 123 -9.96 34.50 -12.39
C VAL A 123 -11.36 34.37 -11.76
N SER A 124 -12.43 34.30 -12.56
CA SER A 124 -13.79 34.07 -12.06
C SER A 124 -13.97 32.66 -11.46
N LYS A 125 -13.01 31.75 -11.70
CA LYS A 125 -13.03 30.34 -11.27
C LYS A 125 -12.09 30.07 -10.08
N MET A 126 -11.77 31.10 -9.30
CA MET A 126 -10.91 30.97 -8.13
C MET A 126 -11.47 30.03 -7.05
N ASP A 127 -12.79 29.98 -6.85
CA ASP A 127 -13.38 29.07 -5.87
C ASP A 127 -13.26 27.61 -6.32
N ASP A 128 -13.51 27.34 -7.61
CA ASP A 128 -13.31 26.02 -8.21
C ASP A 128 -11.83 25.59 -8.12
N LEU A 129 -10.89 26.53 -8.29
CA LEU A 129 -9.45 26.31 -8.10
C LEU A 129 -9.08 25.96 -6.65
N ARG A 130 -9.66 26.67 -5.66
CA ARG A 130 -9.43 26.39 -4.23
C ARG A 130 -9.89 24.98 -3.85
N VAL A 131 -11.11 24.63 -4.25
CA VAL A 131 -11.68 23.29 -4.01
C VAL A 131 -10.83 22.23 -4.71
N GLY A 132 -10.49 22.46 -5.98
CA GLY A 132 -9.65 21.54 -6.75
C GLY A 132 -8.25 21.35 -6.18
N ALA A 133 -7.60 22.42 -5.70
CA ALA A 133 -6.29 22.36 -5.05
C ALA A 133 -6.34 21.55 -3.74
N ALA A 134 -7.39 21.71 -2.94
CA ALA A 134 -7.58 20.94 -1.72
C ALA A 134 -7.74 19.43 -2.01
N ILE A 135 -8.53 19.08 -3.03
CA ILE A 135 -8.69 17.68 -3.47
C ILE A 135 -7.37 17.11 -4.01
N LEU A 136 -6.62 17.89 -4.80
CA LEU A 136 -5.31 17.46 -5.30
C LEU A 136 -4.35 17.14 -4.16
N LYS A 137 -4.30 17.97 -3.12
CA LYS A 137 -3.48 17.69 -1.92
C LYS A 137 -3.91 16.41 -1.22
N GLU A 138 -5.20 16.27 -0.93
CA GLU A 138 -5.75 15.07 -0.28
C GLU A 138 -5.45 13.79 -1.08
N THR A 139 -5.56 13.85 -2.41
CA THR A 139 -5.29 12.71 -3.29
C THR A 139 -3.80 12.39 -3.37
N LEU A 140 -2.93 13.39 -3.42
CA LEU A 140 -1.48 13.20 -3.35
C LEU A 140 -1.07 12.56 -2.02
N ASP A 141 -1.59 13.04 -0.89
CA ASP A 141 -1.31 12.50 0.44
C ASP A 141 -1.77 11.04 0.54
N ARG A 142 -2.99 10.73 0.07
CA ARG A 142 -3.52 9.36 0.01
C ARG A 142 -2.64 8.43 -0.83
N GLU A 143 -2.19 8.89 -1.99
CA GLU A 143 -1.35 8.06 -2.87
C GLU A 143 0.05 7.86 -2.30
N MET A 144 0.62 8.88 -1.64
CA MET A 144 1.90 8.76 -0.92
C MET A 144 1.81 7.78 0.25
N GLU A 145 0.74 7.80 1.03
CA GLU A 145 0.52 6.82 2.09
C GLU A 145 0.41 5.39 1.53
N LYS A 146 -0.35 5.22 0.45
CA LYS A 146 -0.50 3.92 -0.22
C LYS A 146 0.83 3.42 -0.77
N GLU A 147 1.63 4.32 -1.33
CA GLU A 147 2.99 4.00 -1.78
C GLU A 147 3.87 3.54 -0.62
N GLY A 148 3.90 4.29 0.49
CA GLY A 148 4.65 3.91 1.68
C GLY A 148 4.23 2.55 2.25
N ARG A 149 2.93 2.22 2.26
CA ARG A 149 2.44 0.90 2.68
C ARG A 149 2.90 -0.20 1.72
N SER A 150 2.74 0.02 0.41
CA SER A 150 3.19 -0.97 -0.59
C SER A 150 4.70 -1.24 -0.51
N GLN A 151 5.51 -0.20 -0.35
CA GLN A 151 6.96 -0.32 -0.20
C GLN A 151 7.32 -1.15 1.03
N ARG A 152 6.72 -0.86 2.20
CA ARG A 152 6.93 -1.66 3.41
C ARG A 152 6.58 -3.13 3.21
N THR A 153 5.43 -3.43 2.60
CA THR A 153 5.06 -4.83 2.35
C THR A 153 6.03 -5.53 1.41
N THR A 154 6.54 -4.85 0.38
CA THR A 154 7.53 -5.44 -0.53
C THR A 154 8.89 -5.64 0.14
N GLU A 155 9.29 -4.73 1.03
CA GLU A 155 10.53 -4.85 1.81
C GLU A 155 10.43 -5.98 2.83
N GLU A 156 9.30 -6.11 3.52
CA GLU A 156 9.02 -7.21 4.46
C GLU A 156 9.03 -8.56 3.75
N GLN A 157 8.39 -8.66 2.57
CA GLN A 157 8.43 -9.89 1.76
C GLN A 157 9.85 -10.22 1.32
N LYS A 158 10.61 -9.24 0.83
CA LYS A 158 12.01 -9.43 0.42
C LYS A 158 12.89 -9.85 1.62
N ALA A 159 12.68 -9.25 2.79
CA ALA A 159 13.38 -9.59 4.01
C ALA A 159 13.02 -11.00 4.50
N ALA A 160 11.75 -11.40 4.44
CA ALA A 160 11.30 -12.74 4.79
C ALA A 160 11.90 -13.80 3.87
N ILE A 161 11.95 -13.54 2.55
CA ILE A 161 12.60 -14.43 1.58
C ILE A 161 14.10 -14.55 1.88
N ALA A 162 14.77 -13.42 2.16
CA ALA A 162 16.19 -13.43 2.49
C ALA A 162 16.48 -14.17 3.81
N ALA A 163 15.65 -13.99 4.84
CA ALA A 163 15.75 -14.70 6.11
C ALA A 163 15.53 -16.20 5.94
N ALA A 164 14.53 -16.61 5.14
CA ALA A 164 14.31 -18.01 4.81
C ALA A 164 15.53 -18.63 4.11
N ALA A 165 16.11 -17.94 3.13
CA ALA A 165 17.31 -18.40 2.43
C ALA A 165 18.52 -18.54 3.38
N GLN A 166 18.69 -17.60 4.33
CA GLN A 166 19.73 -17.70 5.35
C GLN A 166 19.50 -18.88 6.30
N ASN A 167 18.27 -19.09 6.75
CA ASN A 167 17.91 -20.20 7.63
C ASN A 167 18.18 -21.56 6.96
N VAL A 168 17.83 -21.71 5.67
CA VAL A 168 18.15 -22.92 4.90
C VAL A 168 19.65 -23.14 4.82
N LYS A 169 20.43 -22.07 4.57
CA LYS A 169 21.90 -22.16 4.53
C LYS A 169 22.49 -22.58 5.88
N LEU A 170 22.00 -22.03 6.99
CA LEU A 170 22.44 -22.38 8.33
C LEU A 170 22.08 -23.83 8.68
N ALA A 171 20.87 -24.27 8.35
CA ALA A 171 20.44 -25.66 8.55
C ALA A 171 21.32 -26.65 7.78
N PHE A 172 21.70 -26.32 6.54
CA PHE A 172 22.61 -27.15 5.76
C PHE A 172 24.01 -27.26 6.39
N LEU A 173 24.53 -26.16 6.93
CA LEU A 173 25.82 -26.16 7.63
C LEU A 173 25.77 -26.97 8.93
N ASP A 174 24.68 -26.84 9.68
CA ASP A 174 24.47 -27.57 10.94
C ASP A 174 24.29 -29.08 10.70
N ASP A 175 23.54 -29.48 9.66
CA ASP A 175 23.41 -30.89 9.28
C ASP A 175 24.77 -31.49 8.90
N ARG A 176 25.57 -30.75 8.12
CA ARG A 176 26.93 -31.17 7.76
C ARG A 176 27.83 -31.34 8.99
N GLN A 177 27.77 -30.41 9.94
CA GLN A 177 28.53 -30.52 11.19
C GLN A 177 28.04 -31.67 12.05
N SER A 178 26.73 -31.87 12.15
CA SER A 178 26.10 -32.94 12.90
C SER A 178 26.50 -34.31 12.36
N LYS A 179 26.50 -34.47 11.03
CA LYS A 179 27.00 -35.68 10.37
C LYS A 179 28.49 -35.91 10.69
N ALA A 180 29.34 -34.89 10.56
CA ALA A 180 30.76 -35.02 10.88
C ALA A 180 31.02 -35.45 12.33
N ARG A 181 30.25 -34.94 13.31
CA ARG A 181 30.35 -35.34 14.71
C ARG A 181 29.84 -36.78 14.96
N ARG A 182 28.84 -37.25 14.20
CA ARG A 182 28.39 -38.66 14.28
C ARG A 182 29.46 -39.58 13.72
N ASP A 183 29.97 -39.27 12.53
CA ASP A 183 31.00 -40.08 11.85
C ASP A 183 32.29 -40.17 12.70
N ALA A 184 32.67 -39.10 13.41
CA ALA A 184 33.81 -39.12 14.34
C ALA A 184 33.60 -40.07 15.52
N ARG A 185 32.43 -40.01 16.18
CA ARG A 185 32.09 -40.94 17.28
C ARG A 185 32.03 -42.39 16.82
N ASP A 186 31.45 -42.65 15.66
CA ASP A 186 31.37 -44.01 15.11
C ASP A 186 32.77 -44.56 14.76
N ARG A 187 33.68 -43.70 14.30
CA ARG A 187 35.08 -44.07 14.07
C ARG A 187 35.81 -44.42 15.38
N GLU A 188 35.71 -43.55 16.38
CA GLU A 188 36.30 -43.80 17.71
C GLU A 188 35.78 -45.10 18.34
N LEU A 189 34.47 -45.35 18.24
CA LEU A 189 33.86 -46.60 18.73
C LEU A 189 34.37 -47.82 17.96
N ARG A 190 34.56 -47.72 16.63
CA ARG A 190 35.09 -48.82 15.83
C ARG A 190 36.55 -49.12 16.20
N GLU A 191 37.38 -48.09 16.31
CA GLU A 191 38.79 -48.21 16.71
C GLU A 191 38.93 -48.79 18.13
N ALA A 192 38.07 -48.38 19.08
CA ALA A 192 38.02 -48.96 20.42
C ALA A 192 37.61 -50.45 20.40
N ARG A 193 36.68 -50.83 19.52
CA ARG A 193 36.22 -52.22 19.39
C ARG A 193 37.25 -53.12 18.68
N GLU A 194 37.96 -52.57 17.71
CA GLU A 194 39.07 -53.26 17.01
C GLU A 194 40.28 -53.44 17.92
N SER A 195 40.64 -52.43 18.73
CA SER A 195 41.69 -52.58 19.75
C SER A 195 41.32 -53.55 20.88
N ALA A 196 40.05 -53.58 21.31
CA ALA A 196 39.56 -54.60 22.25
C ALA A 196 39.55 -56.02 21.65
N ARG A 197 39.29 -56.16 20.34
CA ARG A 197 39.41 -57.44 19.62
C ARG A 197 40.87 -57.87 19.41
N GLY A 198 41.77 -56.92 19.18
CA GLY A 198 43.20 -57.17 19.08
C GLY A 198 43.86 -57.60 20.40
N SER A 199 43.33 -57.15 21.54
CA SER A 199 43.79 -57.55 22.87
C SER A 199 43.16 -58.85 23.39
N GLN A 200 41.99 -59.25 22.88
CA GLN A 200 41.33 -60.53 23.18
C GLN A 200 41.65 -61.64 22.16
N GLY A 201 42.88 -61.68 21.67
CA GLY A 201 43.47 -62.84 21.01
C GLY A 201 43.89 -63.94 21.99
N ALA A 202 43.05 -64.31 22.95
CA ALA A 202 43.14 -65.55 23.74
C ALA A 202 41.87 -65.71 24.59
N SER A 203 41.22 -66.87 24.46
CA SER A 203 40.02 -67.34 25.19
C SER A 203 38.65 -66.81 24.71
N MET A 204 38.09 -67.53 23.73
CA MET A 204 36.64 -67.72 23.62
C MET A 204 36.15 -68.63 24.76
N PRO A 205 35.09 -68.27 25.52
CA PRO A 205 34.19 -69.26 26.05
C PRO A 205 33.00 -69.44 25.10
N LEU A 206 32.68 -70.72 24.95
CA LEU A 206 31.56 -71.32 24.24
C LEU A 206 30.22 -70.62 24.55
N ALA A 207 29.41 -70.42 23.51
CA ALA A 207 28.04 -69.91 23.60
C ALA A 207 27.16 -70.78 24.51
N PRO A 208 26.28 -70.20 25.36
CA PRO A 208 25.11 -70.90 25.86
C PRO A 208 23.92 -70.71 24.90
N SER A 209 23.24 -71.83 24.65
CA SER A 209 22.05 -72.00 23.80
C SER A 209 20.89 -71.05 24.15
N PRO A 210 20.03 -70.68 23.17
CA PRO A 210 18.82 -69.90 23.44
C PRO A 210 17.72 -70.77 24.09
N PRO A 211 17.00 -70.28 25.11
CA PRO A 211 15.76 -70.92 25.57
C PRO A 211 14.59 -70.59 24.62
N PRO A 212 13.63 -71.51 24.40
CA PRO A 212 12.38 -71.20 23.71
C PRO A 212 11.37 -70.55 24.67
N ASP A 213 10.47 -69.78 24.09
CA ASP A 213 9.23 -69.21 24.66
C ASP A 213 9.35 -68.15 25.77
N GLN A 214 9.03 -66.91 25.39
CA GLN A 214 8.17 -66.00 26.15
C GLN A 214 7.66 -64.84 25.28
N THR A 215 6.39 -64.96 24.89
CA THR A 215 5.34 -63.95 24.65
C THR A 215 5.69 -62.58 24.01
N PRO A 216 4.99 -62.16 22.93
CA PRO A 216 5.12 -60.82 22.40
C PRO A 216 4.55 -59.77 23.37
N ALA A 217 5.41 -58.90 23.88
CA ALA A 217 4.98 -57.67 24.54
C ALA A 217 4.33 -56.74 23.49
N PRO A 218 3.12 -56.21 23.76
CA PRO A 218 2.46 -55.27 22.85
C PRO A 218 3.25 -53.95 22.84
N MET A 219 3.75 -53.58 21.67
CA MET A 219 4.29 -52.25 21.42
C MET A 219 3.16 -51.22 21.61
N PRO A 220 3.28 -50.21 22.49
CA PRO A 220 2.39 -49.06 22.47
C PRO A 220 2.73 -48.20 21.24
N GLY A 221 2.25 -48.64 20.07
CA GLY A 221 2.16 -47.81 18.89
C GLY A 221 1.07 -46.77 19.11
N VAL A 222 1.43 -45.61 19.66
CA VAL A 222 0.58 -44.42 19.57
C VAL A 222 0.74 -43.90 18.16
N GLY A 223 -0.07 -44.45 17.25
CA GLY A 223 -0.34 -43.83 15.96
C GLY A 223 -1.08 -42.52 16.22
N TYR A 224 -0.36 -41.40 16.16
CA TYR A 224 -0.99 -40.13 15.85
C TYR A 224 -1.44 -40.20 14.39
N THR A 225 -2.63 -40.73 14.17
CA THR A 225 -3.39 -40.46 12.96
C THR A 225 -3.69 -38.98 12.96
N LEU A 226 -3.25 -38.27 11.93
CA LEU A 226 -3.83 -36.99 11.55
C LEU A 226 -5.30 -37.26 11.20
N ALA A 227 -6.14 -37.27 12.22
CA ALA A 227 -7.56 -37.01 12.08
C ALA A 227 -7.64 -35.64 11.41
N THR A 228 -8.00 -35.66 10.13
CA THR A 228 -9.05 -34.84 9.55
C THR A 228 -9.55 -33.76 10.51
N VAL A 229 -8.85 -32.63 10.48
CA VAL A 229 -9.48 -31.36 10.77
C VAL A 229 -10.28 -31.03 9.53
N ASP A 230 -11.60 -31.12 9.67
CA ASP A 230 -12.56 -30.42 8.83
C ASP A 230 -12.03 -29.02 8.49
N ASN A 231 -11.72 -28.79 7.21
CA ASN A 231 -12.02 -27.51 6.61
C ASN A 231 -12.27 -27.66 5.10
N PRO A 232 -13.26 -26.94 4.56
CA PRO A 232 -13.99 -27.33 3.36
C PRO A 232 -13.30 -26.88 2.07
N ASP A 233 -13.43 -27.73 1.06
CA ASP A 233 -13.96 -27.37 -0.27
C ASP A 233 -13.39 -26.09 -0.92
N VAL A 234 -12.20 -26.19 -1.54
CA VAL A 234 -11.82 -25.32 -2.67
C VAL A 234 -10.81 -26.04 -3.58
N ASP A 235 -11.29 -26.94 -4.44
CA ASP A 235 -10.61 -27.20 -5.74
C ASP A 235 -11.56 -27.81 -6.77
N GLN A 236 -12.63 -27.06 -7.10
CA GLN A 236 -13.49 -27.35 -8.24
C GLN A 236 -12.98 -26.54 -9.45
N PRO A 237 -12.54 -27.18 -10.55
CA PRO A 237 -12.20 -26.46 -11.78
C PRO A 237 -13.45 -25.84 -12.41
N PRO A 238 -13.33 -24.67 -13.07
CA PRO A 238 -14.49 -23.94 -13.59
C PRO A 238 -15.21 -24.71 -14.71
N PRO A 239 -16.54 -24.68 -14.77
CA PRO A 239 -17.29 -25.28 -15.86
C PRO A 239 -17.09 -24.45 -17.14
N TYR A 240 -16.74 -25.12 -18.23
CA TYR A 240 -16.82 -24.55 -19.57
C TYR A 240 -18.30 -24.36 -19.94
N HIS A 241 -18.67 -23.16 -20.35
CA HIS A 241 -19.93 -22.91 -21.04
C HIS A 241 -19.66 -22.95 -22.55
N ASP A 242 -20.43 -23.79 -23.26
CA ASP A 242 -20.63 -23.73 -24.71
C ASP A 242 -21.42 -22.48 -25.11
#